data_AF-A0A061P5X3-F1
#
_entry.id   AF-A0A061P5X3-F1
#
_cell.length_a   1.000
_cell.length_b   1.000
_cell.length_c   1.000
_cell.angle_alpha   90.00
_cell.angle_beta   90.00
_cell.angle_gamma   90.00
#
_symmetry.space_group_name_H-M   'P 1'
#
loop_
_entity.id
_entity.type
_entity.pdbx_description
1 polymer ?
#
loop_
_entity_poly.entity_id
_entity_poly.type
_entity_poly.pdbx_seq_one_letter_code
_entity_poly.pdbx_strand_id
1 'polypeptide(L)'
;MSKNDVSFTKKADFLLTYSWKNKTKDQVIKEMDLPDYEQIYLDEAMRHNEVKGDYTGMALDRYILQKLDEEQADNFDKDEVIYVNRDHSR
;
A
#
# COMPACT_ATOMS: atom_id res chain seq x y z
N MET A 1 -13.24 -5.20 -20.02
CA MET A 1 -12.09 -4.27 -19.95
C MET A 1 -11.05 -4.90 -19.03
N SER A 2 -9.90 -5.30 -19.57
CA SER A 2 -8.78 -5.74 -18.74
C SER A 2 -7.86 -4.55 -18.51
N LYS A 3 -7.68 -4.16 -17.24
CA LYS A 3 -6.51 -3.41 -16.76
C LYS A 3 -6.21 -3.86 -15.34
N ASN A 4 -5.66 -5.07 -15.24
CA ASN A 4 -4.72 -5.36 -14.16
C ASN A 4 -3.50 -4.47 -14.41
N ASP A 5 -3.34 -3.38 -13.66
CA ASP A 5 -2.09 -2.61 -13.65
C ASP A 5 -1.92 -1.89 -12.30
N VAL A 6 -2.15 -2.59 -11.19
CA VAL A 6 -1.60 -2.18 -9.89
C VAL A 6 -0.24 -2.87 -9.75
N SER A 7 0.70 -2.51 -10.62
CA SER A 7 2.11 -2.92 -10.46
C SER A 7 3.06 -1.79 -10.79
N PHE A 8 2.80 -0.60 -10.23
CA PHE A 8 3.90 0.32 -9.92
C PHE A 8 4.71 -0.29 -8.78
N THR A 9 5.39 -1.40 -9.08
CA THR A 9 6.39 -1.97 -8.19
C THR A 9 7.52 -0.98 -8.23
N LYS A 10 7.56 -0.05 -7.28
CA LYS A 10 8.76 0.74 -6.99
C LYS A 10 9.93 -0.23 -7.07
N LYS A 11 10.96 0.09 -7.86
CA LYS A 11 12.01 -0.89 -8.21
C LYS A 11 12.52 -1.54 -6.93
N ALA A 12 12.42 -2.86 -6.83
CA ALA A 12 12.76 -3.58 -5.60
C ALA A 12 14.16 -3.20 -5.09
N ASP A 13 15.11 -3.05 -6.01
CA ASP A 13 16.48 -2.60 -5.71
C ASP A 13 16.54 -1.22 -5.04
N PHE A 14 15.66 -0.30 -5.44
CA PHE A 14 15.54 1.01 -4.79
C PHE A 14 15.01 0.84 -3.37
N LEU A 15 13.92 0.11 -3.15
CA LEU A 15 13.35 -0.08 -1.81
C LEU A 15 14.31 -0.75 -0.82
N LEU A 16 15.16 -1.66 -1.31
CA LEU A 16 16.16 -2.36 -0.52
C LEU A 16 17.37 -1.49 -0.14
N THR A 17 17.71 -0.50 -0.96
CA THR A 17 18.88 0.38 -0.74
C THR A 17 18.52 1.77 -0.22
N TYR A 18 17.26 2.16 -0.37
CA TYR A 18 16.74 3.44 0.06
C TYR A 18 16.58 3.49 1.58
N SER A 19 17.06 4.58 2.18
CA SER A 19 16.77 4.92 3.56
C SER A 19 16.15 6.29 3.67
N TRP A 20 15.08 6.40 4.46
CA TRP A 20 14.42 7.67 4.76
C TRP A 20 14.88 8.30 6.10
N LYS A 21 15.93 7.75 6.72
CA LYS A 21 16.46 8.30 7.98
C LYS A 21 16.86 9.77 7.82
N ASN A 22 16.37 10.63 8.71
CA ASN A 22 16.55 12.08 8.68
C ASN A 22 15.97 12.79 7.44
N LYS A 23 15.09 12.13 6.67
CA LYS A 23 14.41 12.75 5.54
C LYS A 23 13.07 13.36 5.96
N THR A 24 12.70 14.45 5.32
CA THR A 24 11.37 15.04 5.49
C THR A 24 10.33 14.26 4.69
N LYS A 25 9.06 14.39 5.06
CA LYS A 25 7.93 13.84 4.31
C LYS A 25 8.02 14.17 2.82
N ASP A 26 8.22 15.44 2.47
CA ASP A 26 8.30 15.89 1.08
C ASP A 26 9.44 15.25 0.28
N GLN A 27 10.60 15.02 0.93
CA GLN A 27 11.71 14.31 0.31
C GLN A 27 11.34 12.87 0.02
N VAL A 28 10.68 12.19 0.96
CA VAL A 28 10.25 10.81 0.80
C VAL A 28 9.20 10.69 -0.32
N ILE A 29 8.21 11.57 -0.36
CA ILE A 29 7.19 11.62 -1.42
C ILE A 29 7.85 11.71 -2.80
N LYS A 30 8.79 12.66 -2.95
CA LYS A 30 9.46 12.90 -4.22
C LYS A 30 10.39 11.76 -4.63
N GLU A 31 11.15 11.20 -3.68
CA GLU A 31 12.16 10.19 -3.99
C GLU A 31 11.57 8.80 -4.20
N MET A 32 10.51 8.45 -3.47
CA MET A 32 9.78 7.18 -3.63
C MET A 32 8.67 7.26 -4.69
N ASP A 33 8.45 8.44 -5.27
CA ASP A 33 7.40 8.72 -6.26
C ASP A 33 6.01 8.29 -5.75
N LEU A 34 5.67 8.71 -4.52
CA LEU A 34 4.44 8.29 -3.84
C LEU A 34 3.21 8.95 -4.48
N PRO A 35 2.25 8.19 -5.02
CA PRO A 35 0.96 8.71 -5.45
C PRO A 35 0.16 9.30 -4.28
N ASP A 36 -0.74 10.24 -4.56
CA ASP A 36 -1.52 10.94 -3.53
C ASP A 36 -2.29 10.00 -2.58
N TYR A 37 -2.80 8.87 -3.09
CA TYR A 37 -3.51 7.87 -2.29
C TYR A 37 -2.59 7.10 -1.32
N GLU A 38 -1.28 7.03 -1.59
CA GLU A 38 -0.29 6.46 -0.66
C GLU A 38 0.16 7.49 0.38
N GLN A 39 0.22 8.77 0.00
CA GLN A 39 0.69 9.86 0.86
C GLN A 39 -0.16 10.07 2.12
N ILE A 40 -1.44 9.67 2.08
CA ILE A 40 -2.35 9.75 3.24
C ILE A 40 -1.85 8.93 4.43
N TYR A 41 -1.13 7.83 4.17
CA TYR A 41 -0.59 6.91 5.19
C TYR A 41 0.87 7.17 5.55
N LEU A 42 1.55 8.07 4.82
CA LEU A 42 2.99 8.26 4.95
C LEU A 42 3.40 8.72 6.36
N ASP A 43 2.67 9.65 6.98
CA ASP A 43 2.99 10.16 8.32
C ASP A 43 2.81 9.10 9.41
N GLU A 44 1.85 8.20 9.24
CA GLU A 44 1.66 7.06 10.13
C GLU A 44 2.77 6.04 9.93
N ALA A 45 3.10 5.72 8.67
CA ALA A 45 4.14 4.78 8.32
C ALA A 45 5.53 5.21 8.83
N MET A 46 5.90 6.48 8.66
CA MET A 46 7.16 7.02 9.16
C MET A 46 7.25 6.92 10.69
N ARG A 47 6.22 7.34 11.42
CA ARG A 47 6.19 7.25 12.89
C ARG A 47 6.24 5.80 13.38
N HIS A 48 5.50 4.91 12.74
CA HIS A 48 5.46 3.48 13.11
C HIS A 48 6.83 2.82 12.95
N ASN A 49 7.50 3.08 11.83
CA ASN A 49 8.78 2.48 11.52
C ASN A 49 9.95 3.16 12.26
N GLU A 50 9.83 4.45 12.61
CA GLU A 50 10.79 5.16 13.46
C GLU A 50 10.89 4.53 14.85
N VAL A 51 9.75 4.20 15.47
CA VAL A 51 9.71 3.50 16.77
C VAL A 51 10.41 2.14 16.73
N LYS A 52 10.40 1.47 15.58
CA LYS A 52 11.09 0.20 15.34
C LYS A 52 12.56 0.36 14.95
N GLY A 53 13.00 1.59 14.67
CA GLY A 53 14.33 1.88 14.14
C GLY A 53 14.55 1.36 12.71
N ASP A 54 13.47 1.07 11.96
CA ASP A 54 13.55 0.56 10.59
C ASP A 54 13.33 1.70 9.60
N TYR A 55 14.42 2.20 9.02
CA TYR A 55 14.36 3.33 8.10
C TYR A 55 14.43 2.91 6.63
N THR A 56 14.11 1.66 6.31
CA THR A 56 14.18 1.15 4.92
C THR A 56 12.98 1.60 4.09
N GLY A 57 13.20 1.80 2.79
CA GLY A 57 12.10 2.05 1.85
C GLY A 57 11.09 0.90 1.81
N MET A 58 11.58 -0.34 1.93
CA MET A 58 10.75 -1.55 1.99
C MET A 58 9.77 -1.54 3.18
N ALA A 59 10.24 -1.22 4.39
CA ALA A 59 9.37 -1.17 5.56
C ALA A 59 8.30 -0.09 5.45
N LEU A 60 8.65 1.05 4.83
CA LEU A 60 7.74 2.15 4.61
C LEU A 60 6.65 1.80 3.58
N ASP A 61 7.06 1.27 2.42
CA ASP A 61 6.17 0.84 1.34
C ASP A 61 5.20 -0.25 1.81
N ARG A 62 5.71 -1.26 2.52
CA ARG A 62 4.90 -2.36 3.05
C ARG A 62 3.81 -1.87 4.01
N TYR A 63 4.13 -0.90 4.88
CA TYR A 63 3.15 -0.37 5.82
C TYR A 63 2.03 0.38 5.11
N ILE A 64 2.39 1.22 4.13
CA ILE A 64 1.42 1.97 3.32
C ILE A 64 0.47 1.02 2.58
N LEU A 65 1.03 -0.01 1.92
CA LEU A 65 0.23 -1.02 1.23
C LEU A 65 -0.69 -1.79 2.18
N GLN A 66 -0.20 -2.16 3.36
CA GLN A 66 -1.03 -2.81 4.37
C GLN A 66 -2.23 -1.94 4.77
N LYS A 67 -2.03 -0.62 4.93
CA LYS A 67 -3.12 0.30 5.25
C LYS A 67 -4.14 0.44 4.13
N LEU A 68 -3.68 0.52 2.88
CA LEU A 68 -4.55 0.56 1.72
C LEU A 68 -5.37 -0.74 1.56
N ASP A 69 -4.77 -1.89 1.87
CA ASP A 69 -5.47 -3.18 1.85
C ASP A 69 -6.49 -3.27 3.00
N GLU A 70 -6.15 -2.81 4.21
CA GLU A 70 -7.07 -2.72 5.35
C GLU A 70 -8.28 -1.84 5.04
N GLU A 71 -8.08 -0.68 4.40
CA GLU A 71 -9.15 0.25 4.02
C GLU A 71 -10.07 -0.32 2.93
N GLN A 72 -9.52 -1.14 2.02
CA GLN A 72 -10.32 -1.84 1.01
C GLN A 72 -11.08 -3.04 1.58
N ALA A 73 -10.53 -3.73 2.58
CA ALA A 73 -11.18 -4.87 3.23
C ALA A 73 -12.43 -4.47 4.03
N ASP A 74 -12.46 -3.25 4.58
CA ASP A 74 -13.61 -2.72 5.34
C ASP A 74 -14.81 -2.36 4.43
N ASN A 75 -14.61 -2.32 3.12
CA ASN A 75 -15.67 -2.14 2.11
C ASN A 75 -16.27 -3.46 1.59
N PHE A 76 -15.97 -4.60 2.21
CA PHE A 76 -16.62 -5.86 1.85
C PHE A 76 -18.07 -5.90 2.35
N ASP A 77 -19.01 -5.46 1.51
CA ASP A 77 -20.44 -5.62 1.77
C ASP A 77 -20.90 -7.04 1.40
N LYS A 78 -21.04 -7.89 2.43
CA LYS A 78 -21.59 -9.25 2.31
C LYS A 78 -23.01 -9.26 1.71
N ASP A 79 -23.76 -8.17 1.80
CA ASP A 79 -25.14 -8.06 1.32
C ASP A 79 -25.20 -7.73 -0.18
N GLU A 80 -24.09 -7.33 -0.81
CA GLU A 80 -23.98 -7.12 -2.27
C GLU A 80 -23.49 -8.38 -3.03
N VAL A 81 -23.21 -9.47 -2.31
CA VAL A 81 -22.78 -10.75 -2.89
C VAL A 81 -23.95 -11.47 -3.54
N ILE A 82 -24.09 -11.33 -4.86
CA ILE A 82 -25.04 -12.13 -5.66
C ILE A 82 -24.54 -13.58 -5.74
N TYR A 83 -25.11 -14.47 -4.93
CA TYR A 83 -24.92 -15.91 -5.07
C TYR A 83 -25.61 -16.39 -6.35
N VAL A 84 -24.83 -16.70 -7.38
CA VAL A 84 -25.35 -17.38 -8.58
C VAL A 84 -25.55 -18.85 -8.25
N ASN A 85 -26.76 -19.22 -7.79
CA ASN A 85 -27.16 -20.62 -7.74
C ASN A 85 -27.21 -21.16 -9.18
N ARG A 86 -26.20 -21.94 -9.57
CA ARG A 86 -26.32 -22.84 -10.73
C ARG A 86 -27.19 -24.01 -10.32
N ASP A 87 -28.50 -23.82 -10.45
CA ASP A 87 -29.44 -24.94 -10.53
C ASP A 87 -29.05 -25.80 -11.74
N HIS A 88 -28.38 -26.92 -11.48
CA HIS A 88 -28.36 -28.02 -12.42
C HIS A 88 -29.69 -28.75 -12.24
N SER A 89 -30.66 -28.36 -13.06
CA SER A 89 -31.88 -29.13 -13.29
C SER A 89 -31.51 -30.59 -13.61
N ARG A 90 -32.15 -31.52 -12.89
CA ARG A 90 -32.27 -32.93 -13.30
C ARG A 90 -33.75 -33.28 -13.31
#